data_AF-A0A2M6W0J4-F1
#
_entry.id   AF-A0A2M6W0J4-F1
#
_cell.length_a   1.000
_cell.length_b   1.000
_cell.length_c   1.000
_cell.angle_alpha   90.00
_cell.angle_beta   90.00
_cell.angle_gamma   90.00
#
_symmetry.space_group_name_H-M   'P 1'
#
loop_
_entity.id
_entity.type
_entity.pdbx_description
1 polymer ?
#
loop_
_entity_poly.entity_id
_entity_poly.type
_entity_poly.pdbx_seq_one_letter_code
_entity_poly.pdbx_strand_id
1 'polypeptide(L)'
;MSEEQFYTIKNSVLHHIQELFEEMEEGLVMQHQEKYTLLEDSFESANEVGELRVAFEQWYRDHAEDIDLESTADELWSNALASAEDGISADFDEEDQYM
;
A
#
# COMPACT_ATOMS: atom_id res chain seq x y z
N MET A 1 18.17 3.54 -4.25
CA MET A 1 16.74 3.82 -4.09
C MET A 1 16.61 5.29 -3.78
N SER A 2 15.89 6.04 -4.62
CA SER A 2 15.61 7.45 -4.36
C SER A 2 14.46 7.57 -3.38
N GLU A 3 14.42 8.63 -2.58
CA GLU A 3 13.29 8.95 -1.67
C GLU A 3 11.95 8.94 -2.43
N GLU A 4 11.97 9.43 -3.67
CA GLU A 4 10.83 9.41 -4.58
C GLU A 4 10.30 7.99 -4.85
N GLN A 5 11.19 7.01 -5.11
CA GLN A 5 10.78 5.61 -5.29
C GLN A 5 10.21 5.03 -4.01
N PHE A 6 10.74 5.41 -2.84
CA PHE A 6 10.20 4.97 -1.56
C PHE A 6 8.76 5.47 -1.37
N TYR A 7 8.52 6.77 -1.60
CA TYR A 7 7.17 7.33 -1.49
C TYR A 7 6.22 6.77 -2.54
N THR A 8 6.66 6.56 -3.78
CA THR A 8 5.84 5.94 -4.83
C THR A 8 5.41 4.54 -4.43
N ILE A 9 6.34 3.70 -3.97
CA ILE A 9 6.03 2.33 -3.53
C ILE A 9 5.13 2.34 -2.29
N LYS A 10 5.44 3.18 -1.29
CA LYS A 10 4.63 3.34 -0.07
C LYS A 10 3.17 3.67 -0.42
N ASN A 11 2.96 4.72 -1.20
CA ASN A 11 1.62 5.17 -1.56
C ASN A 11 0.90 4.16 -2.43
N SER A 12 1.60 3.50 -3.35
CA SER A 12 0.98 2.52 -4.23
C SER A 12 0.49 1.27 -3.47
N VAL A 13 1.27 0.78 -2.50
CA VAL A 13 0.86 -0.34 -1.65
C VAL A 13 -0.31 0.05 -0.76
N LEU A 14 -0.27 1.22 -0.11
CA LEU A 14 -1.38 1.71 0.70
C LEU A 14 -2.66 1.86 -0.15
N HIS A 15 -2.57 2.51 -1.30
CA HIS A 15 -3.71 2.70 -2.18
C HIS A 15 -4.32 1.36 -2.62
N HIS A 16 -3.49 0.40 -3.03
CA HIS A 16 -3.98 -0.92 -3.45
C HIS A 16 -4.74 -1.65 -2.33
N ILE A 17 -4.23 -1.60 -1.09
CA ILE A 17 -4.92 -2.19 0.07
C ILE A 17 -6.22 -1.46 0.39
N GLN A 18 -6.24 -0.13 0.26
CA GLN A 18 -7.46 0.66 0.44
C GLN A 18 -8.53 0.26 -0.59
N GLU A 19 -8.17 0.17 -1.87
CA GLU A 19 -9.10 -0.26 -2.92
C GLU A 19 -9.68 -1.65 -2.62
N LEU A 20 -8.82 -2.61 -2.24
CA LEU A 20 -9.29 -3.95 -1.86
C LEU A 20 -10.29 -3.91 -0.70
N PHE A 21 -10.04 -3.08 0.30
CA PHE A 21 -10.94 -2.93 1.45
C PHE A 21 -12.27 -2.28 1.10
N GLU A 22 -12.26 -1.35 0.12
CA GLU A 22 -13.45 -0.71 -0.43
C GLU A 22 -14.27 -1.67 -1.30
N GLU A 23 -13.62 -2.62 -1.98
CA GLU A 23 -14.28 -3.67 -2.76
C GLU A 23 -14.92 -4.76 -1.88
N MET A 24 -14.51 -4.89 -0.63
CA MET A 24 -15.05 -5.87 0.32
C MET A 24 -16.36 -5.43 0.97
N GLU A 25 -17.06 -6.40 1.58
CA GLU A 25 -18.41 -6.22 2.13
C GLU A 25 -18.50 -5.06 3.16
N GLU A 26 -19.51 -4.18 3.00
CA GLU A 26 -19.73 -3.00 3.85
C GLU A 26 -19.82 -3.31 5.37
N GLY A 27 -20.09 -4.57 5.74
CA GLY A 27 -20.19 -5.02 7.13
C GLY A 27 -18.86 -5.01 7.91
N LEU A 28 -17.72 -5.01 7.23
CA LEU A 28 -16.38 -5.05 7.85
C LEU A 28 -15.59 -3.72 7.72
N VAL A 29 -16.23 -2.66 7.21
CA VAL A 29 -15.59 -1.35 6.96
C VAL A 29 -14.82 -0.80 8.17
N MET A 30 -15.38 -0.92 9.38
CA MET A 30 -14.69 -0.44 10.59
C MET A 30 -13.43 -1.23 10.92
N GLN A 31 -13.44 -2.55 10.71
CA GLN A 31 -12.28 -3.41 10.92
C GLN A 31 -11.22 -3.12 9.85
N HIS A 32 -11.63 -3.00 8.59
CA HIS A 32 -10.72 -2.65 7.49
C HIS A 32 -10.07 -1.29 7.69
N GLN A 33 -10.82 -0.28 8.15
CA GLN A 33 -10.23 1.02 8.49
C GLN A 33 -9.22 0.92 9.64
N GLU A 34 -9.51 0.17 10.70
CA GLU A 34 -8.54 -0.08 11.77
C GLU A 34 -7.26 -0.74 11.23
N LYS A 35 -7.39 -1.79 10.42
CA LYS A 35 -6.23 -2.50 9.86
C LYS A 35 -5.44 -1.61 8.91
N TYR A 36 -6.11 -0.81 8.10
CA TYR A 36 -5.47 0.16 7.21
C TYR A 36 -4.65 1.19 8.01
N THR A 37 -5.21 1.75 9.08
CA THR A 37 -4.47 2.68 9.94
C THR A 37 -3.24 2.04 10.59
N LEU A 38 -3.32 0.77 11.00
CA LEU A 38 -2.16 0.04 11.54
C LEU A 38 -1.05 -0.16 10.50
N LEU A 39 -1.43 -0.41 9.24
CA LEU A 39 -0.48 -0.52 8.13
C LEU A 39 0.21 0.82 7.85
N GLU A 40 -0.58 1.90 7.81
CA GLU A 40 -0.08 3.26 7.58
C GLU A 40 0.95 3.66 8.65
N ASP A 41 0.65 3.45 9.94
CA ASP A 41 1.57 3.72 11.05
C ASP A 41 2.87 2.88 10.94
N SER A 42 2.74 1.61 10.54
CA SER A 42 3.89 0.73 10.31
C SER A 42 4.77 1.25 9.16
N PHE A 43 4.17 1.83 8.12
CA PHE A 43 4.87 2.43 6.99
C PHE A 43 5.45 3.82 7.30
N GLU A 44 4.89 4.57 8.24
CA GLU A 44 5.48 5.81 8.77
C GLU A 44 6.78 5.54 9.53
N SER A 45 6.89 4.37 10.15
CA SER A 45 8.10 3.96 10.88
C SER A 45 9.23 3.43 9.98
N ALA A 46 8.94 3.15 8.71
CA ALA A 46 9.91 2.64 7.73
C ALA A 46 10.71 3.78 7.07
N ASN A 47 12.00 3.56 6.83
CA ASN A 47 12.91 4.52 6.18
C ASN A 47 13.40 4.04 4.81
N GLU A 48 13.18 2.75 4.48
CA GLU A 48 13.55 2.18 3.19
C GLU A 48 12.52 1.17 2.67
N VAL A 49 12.60 0.87 1.37
CA VAL A 49 11.68 -0.06 0.69
C VAL A 49 11.74 -1.48 1.29
N GLY A 50 12.92 -1.90 1.75
CA GLY A 50 13.06 -3.18 2.44
C GLY A 50 12.28 -3.22 3.75
N GLU A 51 12.27 -2.13 4.50
CA GLU A 51 11.49 -1.99 5.74
C GLU A 51 9.98 -1.92 5.46
N LEU A 52 9.55 -1.21 4.40
CA LEU A 52 8.14 -1.22 3.98
C LEU A 52 7.66 -2.63 3.67
N ARG A 53 8.46 -3.40 2.92
CA ARG A 53 8.13 -4.78 2.58
C ARG A 53 8.01 -5.64 3.83
N VAL A 54 8.98 -5.55 4.74
CA VAL A 54 8.95 -6.30 6.00
C VAL A 54 7.76 -5.90 6.87
N ALA A 55 7.46 -4.60 6.97
CA ALA A 55 6.31 -4.09 7.72
C ALA A 55 4.98 -4.60 7.12
N PHE A 56 4.86 -4.59 5.80
CA PHE A 56 3.70 -5.14 5.09
C PHE A 56 3.53 -6.64 5.32
N GLU A 57 4.61 -7.41 5.19
CA GLU A 57 4.57 -8.86 5.40
C GLU A 57 4.23 -9.22 6.86
N GLN A 58 4.70 -8.44 7.83
CA GLN A 58 4.33 -8.61 9.24
C GLN A 58 2.84 -8.30 9.45
N TRP A 59 2.39 -7.12 9.04
CA TRP A 59 0.99 -6.70 9.13
C TRP A 59 0.06 -7.72 8.45
N TYR A 60 0.40 -8.18 7.25
CA TYR A 60 -0.40 -9.17 6.53
C TYR A 60 -0.45 -10.48 7.31
N ARG A 61 0.67 -10.98 7.84
CA ARG A 61 0.66 -12.21 8.64
C ARG A 61 -0.21 -12.09 9.89
N ASP A 62 -0.16 -10.95 10.57
CA ASP A 62 -0.91 -10.71 11.81
C ASP A 62 -2.43 -10.50 11.57
N HIS A 63 -2.83 -10.20 10.33
CA HIS A 63 -4.22 -9.85 10.02
C HIS A 63 -4.85 -10.64 8.87
N ALA A 64 -4.12 -11.48 8.14
CA ALA A 64 -4.63 -12.22 6.99
C ALA A 64 -5.86 -13.10 7.32
N GLU A 65 -5.90 -13.67 8.52
CA GLU A 65 -7.03 -14.48 8.98
C GLU A 65 -8.29 -13.63 9.26
N ASP A 66 -8.12 -12.33 9.49
CA ASP A 66 -9.17 -11.39 9.91
C ASP A 66 -9.72 -10.59 8.71
N ILE A 67 -8.88 -10.32 7.72
CA ILE A 67 -9.20 -9.54 6.52
C ILE A 67 -9.74 -10.44 5.38
N ASP A 68 -9.56 -11.76 5.48
CA ASP A 68 -10.02 -12.76 4.49
C ASP A 68 -9.58 -12.44 3.04
N LEU A 69 -8.33 -11.97 2.89
CA LEU A 69 -7.76 -11.65 1.58
C LEU A 69 -7.48 -12.93 0.77
N GLU A 70 -8.02 -13.03 -0.44
CA GLU A 70 -7.80 -14.18 -1.34
C GLU A 70 -6.37 -14.26 -1.91
N SER A 71 -5.64 -13.13 -1.91
CA SER A 71 -4.28 -13.01 -2.45
C SER A 71 -3.23 -13.06 -1.35
N THR A 72 -2.06 -13.65 -1.62
CA THR A 72 -0.93 -13.68 -0.69
C THR A 72 -0.24 -12.32 -0.56
N ALA A 73 0.52 -12.10 0.53
CA ALA A 73 1.32 -10.89 0.70
C ALA A 73 2.23 -10.58 -0.50
N ASP A 74 2.87 -11.61 -1.08
CA ASP A 74 3.76 -11.41 -2.22
C ASP A 74 3.00 -10.98 -3.48
N GLU A 75 1.81 -11.55 -3.71
CA GLU A 75 0.93 -11.17 -4.82
C GLU A 75 0.39 -9.75 -4.66
N LEU A 76 -0.08 -9.38 -3.47
CA LEU A 76 -0.57 -8.02 -3.17
C LEU A 76 0.54 -6.98 -3.34
N TRP A 77 1.74 -7.30 -2.85
CA TRP A 77 2.91 -6.45 -3.01
C TRP A 77 3.31 -6.30 -4.48
N SER A 78 3.34 -7.42 -5.23
CA SER A 78 3.66 -7.41 -6.65
C SER A 78 2.61 -6.66 -7.48
N ASN A 79 1.33 -6.78 -7.14
CA ASN A 79 0.24 -6.08 -7.81
C ASN A 79 0.30 -4.58 -7.53
N ALA A 80 0.56 -4.19 -6.29
CA ALA A 80 0.80 -2.80 -5.93
C ALA A 80 2.00 -2.22 -6.70
N LEU A 81 3.14 -2.93 -6.74
CA LEU A 81 4.29 -2.52 -7.53
C LEU A 81 3.98 -2.42 -9.03
N ALA A 82 3.24 -3.39 -9.59
CA ALA A 82 2.83 -3.35 -10.98
C ALA A 82 1.97 -2.11 -11.26
N SER A 83 1.04 -1.74 -10.36
CA SER A 83 0.28 -0.49 -10.46
C SER A 83 1.16 0.76 -10.34
N ALA A 84 2.21 0.73 -9.52
CA ALA A 84 3.20 1.81 -9.43
C ALA A 84 4.00 1.97 -10.73
N GLU A 85 4.38 0.85 -11.37
CA GLU A 85 5.17 0.80 -12.59
C GLU A 85 4.34 1.06 -13.87
N ASP A 86 3.07 0.65 -13.90
CA ASP A 86 2.16 0.76 -15.06
C ASP A 86 1.41 2.11 -15.11
N GLY A 87 1.24 2.79 -13.96
CA GLY A 87 0.23 3.85 -13.82
C GLY A 87 0.64 5.17 -13.15
N ILE A 88 1.82 5.33 -12.56
CA ILE A 88 2.26 6.62 -11.98
C ILE A 88 3.25 7.33 -12.91
N SER A 89 2.82 7.48 -14.16
CA SER A 89 3.32 8.52 -15.08
C SER A 89 2.19 9.44 -15.55
N ALA A 90 1.02 9.39 -14.90
CA ALA A 90 -0.19 10.10 -15.35
C ALA A 90 -0.79 11.13 -14.35
N ASP A 91 -0.25 11.33 -13.15
CA ASP A 91 -0.71 12.44 -12.27
C ASP A 91 0.33 12.99 -11.27
N PHE A 92 1.60 12.62 -11.40
CA PHE A 92 2.71 13.42 -10.82
C PHE A 92 3.40 14.22 -11.94
N ASP A 93 2.59 14.77 -12.86
CA ASP A 93 3.08 15.71 -13.86
C ASP A 93 3.61 16.93 -13.09
N GLU A 94 4.92 17.14 -13.23
CA GLU A 94 5.64 18.39 -13.08
C GLU A 94 4.75 19.65 -13.18
N GLU A 95 4.14 20.10 -12.08
CA GLU A 95 3.96 21.54 -11.86
C GLU A 95 5.26 22.12 -11.31
N ASP A 96 6.36 21.97 -12.06
CA ASP A 96 7.44 22.93 -12.05
C ASP A 96 7.52 23.55 -13.45
N GLN A 97 7.58 24.88 -13.49
CA GLN A 97 7.96 25.71 -14.63
C GLN A 97 6.92 25.90 -15.75
N TYR A 98 6.07 26.92 -15.63
CA TYR A 98 6.03 28.01 -16.64
C TYR A 98 5.33 29.27 -16.09
N MET A 99 6.16 30.32 -15.90
CA MET A 99 5.92 31.76 -15.61
C MET A 99 5.83 32.25 -14.16
#